data_AF-A0A1J5H9C4-F1
#
_entry.id   AF-A0A1J5H9C4-F1
#
_cell.length_a   1.000
_cell.length_b   1.000
_cell.length_c   1.000
_cell.angle_alpha   90.00
_cell.angle_beta   90.00
_cell.angle_gamma   90.00
#
_symmetry.space_group_name_H-M   'P 1'
#
loop_
_entity.id
_entity.type
_entity.pdbx_description
1 polymer ?
#
loop_
_entity_poly.entity_id
_entity_poly.type
_entity_poly.pdbx_seq_one_letter_code
_entity_poly.pdbx_strand_id
1 'polypeptide(L)'
;MDIEVRELYRALCCKSKRQTQFFGRNIYFLLLDDFIGFEQYFTNSRNILNRHINLRTKHHFTHIHAIKSGECISFHIDYANPDKNLVFVFVHFLVDVIPYFSYRLLRFHKMYK
;
A
#
# COMPACT_ATOMS: atom_id res chain seq x y z
N MET A 1 1.42 1.33 16.36
CA MET A 1 2.64 0.79 15.73
C MET A 1 3.46 0.16 16.83
N ASP A 2 3.77 -1.13 16.71
CA ASP A 2 4.56 -1.84 17.71
C ASP A 2 5.96 -1.23 17.84
N ILE A 3 6.57 -1.36 19.02
CA ILE A 3 7.87 -0.74 19.34
C ILE A 3 8.93 -1.21 18.33
N GLU A 4 8.95 -2.51 18.02
CA GLU A 4 9.89 -3.10 17.05
C GLU A 4 9.77 -2.48 15.65
N VAL A 5 8.54 -2.26 15.16
CA VAL A 5 8.31 -1.63 13.85
C VAL A 5 8.78 -0.18 13.84
N ARG A 6 8.58 0.53 14.96
CA ARG A 6 9.01 1.92 15.10
C ARG A 6 10.53 2.03 15.07
N GLU A 7 11.23 1.12 15.72
CA GLU A 7 12.69 1.07 15.75
C GLU A 7 13.25 0.69 14.37
N LEU A 8 12.67 -0.34 13.73
CA LEU A 8 13.02 -0.72 12.36
C LEU A 8 12.83 0.45 11.39
N TYR A 9 11.70 1.16 11.49
CA TYR A 9 11.43 2.32 10.65
C TYR A 9 12.45 3.44 10.86
N ARG A 10 12.81 3.73 12.10
CA ARG A 10 13.86 4.71 12.41
C ARG A 10 15.22 4.29 11.84
N ALA A 11 15.58 3.02 11.98
CA ALA A 11 16.83 2.49 11.43
C ALA A 11 16.88 2.64 9.90
N LEU A 12 15.79 2.33 9.20
CA LEU A 12 15.66 2.52 7.76
C LEU A 12 15.74 4.01 7.38
N CYS A 13 15.09 4.91 8.12
CA CYS A 13 15.18 6.36 7.90
C CYS A 13 16.62 6.87 8.05
N CYS A 14 17.39 6.39 9.03
CA CYS A 14 18.80 6.76 9.19
C CYS A 14 19.69 6.32 8.00
N LYS A 15 19.30 5.26 7.30
CA LYS A 15 19.99 4.77 6.09
C LYS A 15 19.47 5.41 4.80
N SER A 16 18.33 6.09 4.86
CA SER A 16 17.72 6.72 3.68
C SER A 16 18.62 7.83 3.12
N LYS A 17 18.72 7.87 1.79
CA LYS A 17 19.51 8.87 1.06
C LYS A 17 18.64 10.04 0.61
N ARG A 18 17.35 9.80 0.46
CA ARG A 18 16.39 10.79 -0.04
C ARG A 18 15.02 10.56 0.61
N GLN A 19 14.34 11.67 0.86
CA GLN A 19 12.94 11.70 1.26
C GLN A 19 12.15 12.53 0.23
N THR A 20 10.94 12.10 -0.08
CA THR A 20 9.95 12.86 -0.86
C THR A 20 8.62 12.81 -0.15
N GLN A 21 7.70 13.70 -0.53
CA GLN A 21 6.32 13.65 -0.08
C GLN A 21 5.41 13.30 -1.26
N PHE A 22 4.52 12.33 -1.07
CA PHE A 22 3.58 11.90 -2.09
C PHE A 22 2.23 11.60 -1.43
N PHE A 23 1.16 12.25 -1.89
CA PHE A 23 -0.19 12.17 -1.29
C PHE A 23 -0.18 12.32 0.26
N GLY A 24 0.59 13.29 0.77
CA GLY A 24 0.69 13.55 2.21
C GLY A 24 1.53 12.54 2.99
N ARG A 25 2.12 11.53 2.34
CA ARG A 25 2.99 10.52 2.95
C ARG A 25 4.46 10.80 2.66
N ASN A 26 5.33 10.57 3.64
CA ASN A 26 6.77 10.61 3.44
C ASN A 26 7.24 9.29 2.84
N ILE A 27 7.82 9.35 1.64
CA ILE A 27 8.45 8.22 0.97
C ILE A 27 9.96 8.40 1.08
N TYR A 28 10.62 7.38 1.61
CA TYR A 28 12.06 7.34 1.79
C TYR A 28 12.68 6.40 0.78
N PHE A 29 13.88 6.73 0.33
CA PHE A 29 14.62 5.97 -0.67
C PHE A 29 15.99 5.58 -0.12
N LEU A 30 16.36 4.32 -0.31
CA LEU A 30 17.67 3.78 0.05
C LEU A 30 18.15 2.78 -1.01
N LEU A 31 19.45 2.50 -1.01
CA LEU A 31 20.06 1.53 -1.91
C LEU A 31 19.74 0.10 -1.46
N LEU A 32 19.64 -0.83 -2.42
CA LEU A 32 19.35 -2.22 -2.13
C LEU A 32 20.35 -2.81 -1.12
N ASP A 33 21.64 -2.49 -1.24
CA ASP A 33 22.68 -2.99 -0.34
C ASP A 33 22.46 -2.56 1.11
N ASP A 34 22.02 -1.31 1.32
CA ASP A 34 21.64 -0.79 2.64
C ASP A 34 20.38 -1.50 3.20
N PHE A 35 19.56 -2.11 2.33
CA PHE A 35 18.33 -2.81 2.70
C PHE A 35 18.55 -4.28 3.09
N ILE A 36 19.57 -4.95 2.56
CA ILE A 36 19.76 -6.41 2.69
C ILE A 36 19.68 -6.87 4.16
N GLY A 37 20.31 -6.12 5.08
CA GLY A 37 20.28 -6.44 6.50
C GLY A 37 18.89 -6.38 7.16
N PHE A 38 17.95 -5.68 6.53
CA PHE A 38 16.58 -5.51 7.01
C PHE A 38 15.58 -6.43 6.30
N GLU A 39 15.95 -7.07 5.19
CA GLU A 39 15.03 -7.85 4.34
C GLU A 39 14.31 -8.97 5.11
N GLN A 40 14.98 -9.58 6.10
CA GLN A 40 14.42 -10.60 6.99
C GLN A 40 13.16 -10.17 7.76
N TYR A 41 12.97 -8.87 7.98
CA TYR A 41 11.78 -8.34 8.68
C TYR A 41 10.58 -8.15 7.73
N PHE A 42 10.78 -8.34 6.43
CA PHE A 42 9.76 -8.14 5.41
C PHE A 42 9.28 -9.47 4.83
N THR A 43 8.06 -9.43 4.30
CA THR A 43 7.43 -10.53 3.58
C THR A 43 7.03 -10.04 2.19
N ASN A 44 7.20 -10.90 1.19
CA ASN A 44 6.77 -10.59 -0.17
C ASN A 44 5.25 -10.52 -0.24
N SER A 45 4.73 -9.38 -0.63
CA SER A 45 3.34 -9.16 -1.02
C SER A 45 3.27 -9.17 -2.54
N ARG A 46 2.83 -10.27 -3.15
CA ARG A 46 2.59 -10.27 -4.59
C ARG A 46 1.28 -9.53 -4.86
N ASN A 47 1.37 -8.41 -5.58
CA ASN A 47 0.21 -7.73 -6.10
C ASN A 47 0.10 -8.07 -7.58
N ILE A 48 -0.97 -8.76 -7.99
CA ILE A 48 -1.12 -9.34 -9.35
C ILE A 48 -1.01 -8.28 -10.45
N LEU A 49 -1.30 -7.02 -10.12
CA LEU A 49 -1.29 -5.88 -11.04
C LEU A 49 0.03 -5.09 -11.04
N ASN A 50 0.98 -5.40 -10.16
CA ASN A 50 2.23 -4.64 -10.03
C ASN A 50 3.44 -5.48 -10.46
N ARG A 51 4.24 -4.94 -11.39
CA ARG A 51 5.49 -5.58 -11.84
C ARG A 51 6.63 -5.44 -10.83
N HIS A 52 6.47 -4.59 -9.82
CA HIS A 52 7.47 -4.39 -8.77
C HIS A 52 7.30 -5.36 -7.61
N ILE A 53 8.41 -5.71 -6.96
CA ILE A 53 8.39 -6.55 -5.76
C ILE A 53 7.96 -5.67 -4.58
N ASN A 54 6.78 -5.97 -4.05
CA ASN A 54 6.25 -5.28 -2.88
C ASN A 54 6.59 -6.10 -1.63
N LEU A 55 7.18 -5.45 -0.65
CA LEU A 55 7.65 -6.01 0.61
C LEU A 55 6.87 -5.35 1.75
N ARG A 56 6.42 -6.13 2.73
CA ARG A 56 5.70 -5.61 3.90
C ARG A 56 6.14 -6.29 5.18
N THR A 57 6.26 -5.52 6.26
CA THR A 57 6.40 -6.10 7.60
C THR A 57 5.12 -6.84 8.01
N LYS A 58 5.21 -7.85 8.87
CA LYS A 58 4.11 -8.79 9.18
C LYS A 58 2.88 -8.18 9.89
N HIS A 59 2.95 -6.92 10.34
CA HIS A 59 1.90 -6.29 11.16
C HIS A 59 0.64 -5.93 10.34
N HIS A 60 -0.53 -6.04 10.98
CA HIS A 60 -1.82 -5.93 10.30
C HIS A 60 -2.34 -4.49 10.16
N PHE A 61 -2.02 -3.59 11.10
CA PHE A 61 -2.60 -2.24 11.16
C PHE A 61 -1.67 -1.14 10.65
N THR A 62 -0.49 -1.03 11.25
CA THR A 62 0.56 -0.10 10.83
C THR A 62 1.77 -0.93 10.47
N HIS A 63 2.22 -0.84 9.23
CA HIS A 63 3.32 -1.63 8.74
C HIS A 63 4.20 -0.79 7.81
N ILE A 64 5.44 -1.23 7.64
CA ILE A 64 6.34 -0.61 6.67
C ILE A 64 6.08 -1.30 5.34
N HIS A 65 5.69 -0.51 4.35
CA HIS A 65 5.59 -0.95 2.97
C HIS A 65 6.86 -0.51 2.24
N ALA A 66 7.52 -1.46 1.60
CA ALA A 66 8.72 -1.24 0.80
C ALA A 66 8.48 -1.76 -0.62
N ILE A 67 8.99 -1.04 -1.61
CA ILE A 67 8.90 -1.39 -3.03
C ILE A 67 10.32 -1.44 -3.57
N LYS A 68 10.69 -2.61 -4.09
CA LYS A 68 11.97 -2.83 -4.77
C LYS A 68 11.84 -2.55 -6.26
N SER A 69 12.65 -1.62 -6.74
CA SER A 69 12.74 -1.24 -8.16
C SER A 69 14.20 -1.11 -8.56
N GLY A 70 14.74 -2.16 -9.20
CA GLY A 70 16.15 -2.25 -9.53
C GLY A 70 17.03 -2.25 -8.27
N GLU A 71 17.98 -1.31 -8.21
CA GLU A 71 18.94 -1.12 -7.11
C GLU A 71 18.42 -0.20 -6.00
N CYS A 72 17.17 0.27 -6.10
CA CYS A 72 16.58 1.17 -5.12
C CYS A 72 15.41 0.51 -4.40
N ILE A 73 15.32 0.78 -3.09
CA ILE A 73 14.14 0.51 -2.27
C ILE A 73 13.50 1.83 -1.92
N SER A 74 12.21 1.94 -2.19
CA SER A 74 11.37 3.00 -1.64
C SER A 74 10.52 2.44 -0.52
N PHE A 75 10.38 3.13 0.60
CA PHE A 75 9.57 2.67 1.73
C PHE A 75 8.80 3.80 2.41
N HIS A 76 7.68 3.46 3.02
CA HIS A 76 6.86 4.36 3.80
C HIS A 76 6.06 3.59 4.86
N ILE A 77 5.51 4.32 5.84
CA ILE A 77 4.51 3.75 6.75
C ILE A 77 3.18 3.73 6.02
N ASP A 78 2.57 2.55 5.96
CA ASP A 78 1.23 2.39 5.45
C ASP A 78 0.26 2.01 6.58
N TYR A 79 -0.98 2.45 6.42
CA TYR A 79 -2.04 2.27 7.40
C TYR A 79 -3.21 1.54 6.74
N ALA A 80 -3.63 0.44 7.38
CA ALA A 80 -4.68 -0.46 6.90
C ALA A 80 -4.35 -1.16 5.57
N ASN A 81 -4.48 -2.47 5.56
CA ASN A 81 -4.27 -3.29 4.38
C ASN A 81 -5.62 -3.41 3.64
N PRO A 82 -5.83 -2.76 2.46
CA PRO A 82 -7.10 -2.88 1.74
C PRO A 82 -7.41 -4.34 1.33
N ASP A 83 -6.37 -5.17 1.15
CA ASP A 83 -6.50 -6.61 0.87
C ASP A 83 -7.07 -7.43 2.05
N LYS A 84 -7.12 -6.87 3.27
CA LYS A 84 -7.58 -7.61 4.47
C LYS A 84 -8.88 -7.10 5.06
N ASN A 85 -9.51 -6.07 4.48
CA ASN A 85 -10.78 -5.54 4.97
C ASN A 85 -11.85 -5.56 3.88
N LEU A 86 -12.37 -6.76 3.62
CA LEU A 86 -13.53 -7.02 2.74
C LEU A 86 -14.72 -6.09 3.03
N VAL A 87 -14.87 -5.63 4.27
CA VAL A 87 -15.94 -4.71 4.69
C VAL A 87 -15.86 -3.39 3.92
N PHE A 88 -14.68 -2.81 3.71
CA PHE A 88 -14.55 -1.54 3.00
C PHE A 88 -14.79 -1.71 1.49
N VAL A 89 -14.37 -2.83 0.91
CA VAL A 89 -14.67 -3.18 -0.49
C VAL A 89 -16.18 -3.36 -0.68
N PHE A 90 -16.84 -4.00 0.29
CA PHE A 90 -18.28 -4.21 0.28
C PHE A 90 -19.05 -2.88 0.41
N VAL A 91 -18.63 -1.99 1.32
CA VAL A 91 -19.22 -0.64 1.45
C VAL A 91 -19.06 0.16 0.15
N HIS A 92 -17.86 0.17 -0.45
CA HIS A 92 -17.64 0.87 -1.72
C HIS A 92 -18.49 0.29 -2.86
N PHE A 93 -18.62 -1.05 -2.93
CA PHE A 93 -19.49 -1.70 -3.92
C PHE A 93 -20.97 -1.34 -3.73
N LEU A 94 -21.46 -1.34 -2.49
CA LEU A 94 -22.86 -1.02 -2.17
C LEU A 94 -23.21 0.46 -2.38
N VAL A 95 -22.29 1.38 -2.11
CA VAL A 95 -22.57 2.83 -2.15
C VAL A 95 -22.29 3.44 -3.51
N ASP A 96 -21.26 2.98 -4.24
CA ASP A 96 -20.89 3.60 -5.51
C ASP A 96 -21.35 2.78 -6.72
N VAL A 97 -21.14 1.46 -6.68
CA VAL A 97 -21.38 0.62 -7.87
C VAL A 97 -22.87 0.33 -8.05
N ILE A 98 -23.55 -0.10 -6.99
CA ILE A 98 -24.97 -0.45 -7.06
C ILE A 98 -25.84 0.77 -7.43
N PRO A 99 -25.74 1.93 -6.78
CA PRO A 99 -26.61 3.06 -7.09
C PRO A 99 -26.38 3.60 -8.51
N TYR A 100 -25.14 3.61 -8.98
CA TYR A 100 -24.81 4.00 -10.35
C TYR A 100 -25.38 3.01 -11.38
N PHE A 101 -25.24 1.71 -11.15
CA PHE A 101 -25.83 0.70 -12.04
C PHE A 101 -27.36 0.71 -12.01
N SER A 102 -27.98 0.82 -10.83
CA SER A 102 -29.42 0.96 -10.68
C SER A 102 -29.94 2.21 -11.37
N TYR A 103 -29.26 3.35 -11.22
CA TYR A 103 -29.60 4.59 -11.92
C TYR A 103 -29.52 4.42 -13.45
N ARG A 104 -28.45 3.78 -13.96
CA ARG A 104 -28.32 3.52 -15.40
C ARG A 104 -29.38 2.55 -15.92
N LEU A 105 -29.68 1.46 -15.21
CA LEU A 105 -30.75 0.51 -15.57
C LEU A 105 -32.12 1.18 -15.60
N LEU A 106 -32.44 1.99 -14.60
CA LEU A 106 -33.70 2.73 -14.53
C LEU A 106 -33.81 3.82 -15.62
N ARG A 107 -32.70 4.41 -16.06
CA ARG A 107 -32.69 5.40 -17.15
C ARG A 107 -32.59 4.81 -18.55
N PHE A 108 -32.04 3.61 -18.71
CA PHE A 108 -32.06 2.90 -20.00
C PHE A 108 -33.49 2.66 -20.49
N HIS A 109 -34.45 2.52 -19.57
CA HIS A 109 -35.87 2.38 -19.92
C HIS A 109 -36.54 3.68 -20.44
N LYS A 110 -35.85 4.83 -20.34
CA LYS A 110 -36.36 6.14 -20.83
C LYS A 110 -35.75 6.62 -22.16
N MET A 111 -34.72 5.96 -22.70
CA MET A 111 -34.15 6.34 -24.01
C MET A 111 -34.84 5.69 -25.21
N TYR A 112 -35.77 4.76 -24.98
CA TYR A 112 -36.55 4.08 -26.03
C TYR A 112 -38.07 4.30 -25.88
N LYS A 113 -38.48 5.53 -25.57
CA LYS A 113 -39.85 6.01 -25.79
C LYS A 113 -39.82 7.43 -26.35
#